data_AF-A0A9D1GAI1-F1
#
_entry.id   AF-A0A9D1GAI1-F1
#
_cell.length_a   1.000
_cell.length_b   1.000
_cell.length_c   1.000
_cell.angle_alpha   90.00
_cell.angle_beta   90.00
_cell.angle_gamma   90.00
#
_symmetry.space_group_name_H-M   'P 1'
#
loop_
_entity.id
_entity.type
_entity.pdbx_description
1 polymer ?
#
loop_
_entity_poly.entity_id
_entity_poly.type
_entity_poly.pdbx_seq_one_letter_code
_entity_poly.pdbx_strand_id
1 'polypeptide(L)'
;MKNSINSAKKGNKELINLLIDVVNENNVDIQEDSLSIIHDIILEYKVLCEHLRKDYVVGDLDTFKMASCMMVAVNKHGFTEDKFVNASIAVDTAYKMCEKPYTNIKKDITIKLEEVDFKEVFKDDMEFYQDSKNRLITSLICGNGSSLTYFLNLEQFYNVALEKKYQYIKMAVCKKRRKIKY
;
A
#
# COMPACT_ATOMS: atom_id res chain seq x y z
N MET A 1 2.64 -22.23 27.78
CA MET A 1 2.24 -21.15 26.85
C MET A 1 3.43 -20.24 26.61
N LYS A 2 4.01 -20.26 25.41
CA LYS A 2 5.00 -19.27 24.94
C LYS A 2 4.57 -18.85 23.55
N ASN A 3 3.70 -17.84 23.49
CA ASN A 3 3.35 -17.19 22.22
C ASN A 3 4.41 -16.12 21.96
N SER A 4 5.42 -16.45 21.14
CA SER A 4 6.26 -15.43 20.52
C SER A 4 5.44 -14.76 19.42
N ILE A 5 5.04 -13.51 19.63
CA ILE A 5 4.38 -12.71 18.60
C ILE A 5 5.49 -12.20 17.68
N ASN A 6 5.59 -12.85 16.51
CA ASN A 6 6.40 -12.40 15.40
C ASN A 6 6.01 -10.97 15.02
N SER A 7 7.00 -10.11 14.82
CA SER A 7 6.84 -8.82 14.12
C SER A 7 5.93 -9.00 12.90
N ALA A 8 5.01 -8.08 12.64
CA ALA A 8 4.06 -8.12 11.52
C ALA A 8 4.71 -8.00 10.11
N LYS A 9 5.95 -8.47 9.95
CA LYS A 9 6.67 -8.60 8.68
C LYS A 9 5.95 -9.64 7.83
N LYS A 10 5.49 -9.23 6.64
CA LYS A 10 5.05 -10.16 5.61
C LYS A 10 6.18 -11.13 5.29
N GLY A 11 5.87 -12.42 5.22
CA GLY A 11 6.83 -13.43 4.78
C GLY A 11 7.18 -13.23 3.31
N ASN A 12 8.36 -13.67 2.86
CA ASN A 12 8.76 -13.57 1.44
C ASN A 12 7.68 -14.12 0.49
N LYS A 13 7.03 -15.25 0.86
CA LYS A 13 5.95 -15.84 0.07
C LYS A 13 4.74 -14.91 -0.09
N GLU A 14 4.37 -14.19 0.96
CA GLU A 14 3.27 -13.23 0.92
C GLU A 14 3.63 -12.01 0.07
N LEU A 15 4.88 -11.57 0.09
CA LEU A 15 5.38 -10.50 -0.79
C LEU A 15 5.42 -10.93 -2.25
N ILE A 16 5.86 -12.16 -2.53
CA ILE A 16 5.84 -12.73 -3.88
C ILE A 16 4.41 -12.78 -4.41
N ASN A 17 3.48 -13.37 -3.66
CA ASN A 17 2.08 -13.46 -4.07
C ASN A 17 1.47 -12.07 -4.31
N LEU A 18 1.74 -11.11 -3.42
CA LEU A 18 1.31 -9.73 -3.59
C LEU A 18 1.78 -9.13 -4.93
N LEU A 19 3.06 -9.29 -5.25
CA LEU A 19 3.63 -8.75 -6.48
C LEU A 19 3.04 -9.43 -7.72
N ILE A 20 2.90 -10.76 -7.69
CA ILE A 20 2.26 -11.53 -8.77
C ILE A 20 0.82 -11.05 -9.01
N ASP A 21 0.03 -10.92 -7.94
CA ASP A 21 -1.37 -10.50 -8.03
C ASP A 21 -1.48 -9.10 -8.66
N VAL A 22 -0.65 -8.14 -8.22
CA VAL A 22 -0.71 -6.76 -8.72
C VAL A 22 -0.22 -6.63 -10.16
N VAL A 23 0.82 -7.39 -10.54
CA VAL A 23 1.32 -7.45 -11.92
C VAL A 23 0.23 -7.98 -12.85
N ASN A 24 -0.46 -9.05 -12.45
CA ASN A 24 -1.60 -9.59 -13.20
C ASN A 24 -2.76 -8.58 -13.28
N GLU A 25 -3.11 -7.88 -12.19
CA GLU A 25 -4.13 -6.82 -12.19
C GLU A 25 -3.80 -5.65 -13.14
N ASN A 26 -2.52 -5.43 -13.44
CA ASN A 26 -2.03 -4.42 -14.38
C ASN A 26 -1.87 -4.95 -15.82
N ASN A 27 -2.35 -6.16 -16.12
CA ASN A 27 -2.26 -6.81 -17.44
C ASN A 27 -0.82 -6.95 -17.97
N VAL A 28 0.13 -7.23 -17.08
CA VAL A 28 1.50 -7.53 -17.46
C VAL A 28 1.73 -9.04 -17.33
N ASP A 29 2.18 -9.66 -18.41
CA ASP A 29 2.48 -11.10 -18.42
C ASP A 29 3.75 -11.39 -17.63
N ILE A 30 3.64 -12.33 -16.69
CA ILE A 30 4.76 -12.83 -15.89
C ILE A 30 5.54 -13.85 -16.72
N GLN A 31 6.76 -13.49 -17.12
CA GLN A 31 7.69 -14.36 -17.83
C GLN A 31 8.62 -15.08 -16.83
N GLU A 32 9.43 -16.04 -17.29
CA GLU A 32 10.39 -16.74 -16.42
C GLU A 32 11.34 -15.78 -15.70
N ASP A 33 11.77 -14.70 -16.37
CA ASP A 33 12.65 -13.68 -15.81
C ASP A 33 12.00 -12.85 -14.70
N SER A 34 10.66 -12.84 -14.62
CA SER A 34 9.92 -12.09 -13.59
C SER A 34 10.20 -12.60 -12.18
N LEU A 35 10.58 -13.87 -11.99
CA LEU A 35 10.97 -14.38 -10.68
C LEU A 35 12.27 -13.75 -10.18
N SER A 36 13.24 -13.51 -11.07
CA SER A 36 14.49 -12.81 -10.74
C SER A 36 14.19 -11.36 -10.33
N ILE A 37 13.34 -10.68 -11.11
CA ILE A 37 12.90 -9.31 -10.82
C ILE A 37 12.20 -9.23 -9.46
N ILE A 38 11.28 -10.15 -9.15
CA ILE A 38 10.59 -10.20 -7.86
C ILE A 38 11.60 -10.37 -6.71
N HIS A 39 12.61 -11.23 -6.89
CA HIS A 39 13.64 -11.44 -5.89
C HIS A 39 14.44 -10.15 -5.63
N ASP A 40 14.84 -9.45 -6.69
CA ASP A 40 15.59 -8.19 -6.60
C ASP A 40 14.75 -7.09 -5.94
N ILE A 41 13.46 -6.97 -6.28
CA ILE A 41 12.51 -6.08 -5.62
C ILE A 41 12.44 -6.36 -4.11
N ILE A 42 12.32 -7.63 -3.71
CA ILE A 42 12.24 -8.01 -2.29
C ILE A 42 13.55 -7.69 -1.56
N LEU A 43 14.69 -7.87 -2.21
CA LEU A 43 15.99 -7.53 -1.65
C LEU A 43 16.11 -6.01 -1.43
N GLU A 44 15.83 -5.21 -2.45
CA GLU A 44 15.83 -3.75 -2.39
C GLU A 44 14.84 -3.24 -1.34
N TYR A 45 13.62 -3.78 -1.30
CA TYR A 45 12.61 -3.46 -0.29
C TYR A 45 13.15 -3.63 1.14
N LYS A 46 13.88 -4.71 1.40
CA LYS A 46 14.49 -4.96 2.73
C LYS A 46 15.58 -3.93 3.03
N VAL A 47 16.45 -3.62 2.05
CA VAL A 47 17.49 -2.58 2.22
C VAL A 47 16.86 -1.23 2.53
N LEU A 48 15.83 -0.82 1.78
CA LEU A 48 15.09 0.42 2.00
C LEU A 48 14.42 0.46 3.38
N CYS A 49 13.81 -0.65 3.80
CA CYS A 49 13.24 -0.78 5.15
C CYS A 49 14.31 -0.60 6.25
N GLU A 50 15.47 -1.26 6.12
CA GLU A 50 16.54 -1.12 7.11
C GLU A 50 17.10 0.30 7.14
N HIS A 51 17.25 0.95 5.99
CA HIS A 51 17.68 2.34 5.89
C HIS A 51 16.67 3.29 6.57
N LEU A 52 15.38 3.15 6.25
CA LEU A 52 14.33 3.97 6.84
C LEU A 52 14.23 3.79 8.37
N ARG A 53 14.45 2.56 8.86
CA ARG A 53 14.49 2.27 10.30
C ARG A 53 15.67 2.93 11.00
N LYS A 54 16.85 2.98 10.37
CA LYS A 54 18.05 3.57 10.99
C LYS A 54 17.99 5.10 11.03
N ASP A 55 17.48 5.71 9.96
CA ASP A 55 17.72 7.14 9.72
C ASP A 55 16.53 8.03 10.11
N TYR A 56 15.31 7.48 10.15
CA TYR A 56 14.11 8.32 10.27
C TYR A 56 13.14 7.91 11.39
N VAL A 57 13.25 6.71 11.97
CA VAL A 57 12.27 6.20 12.95
C VAL A 57 12.96 5.49 14.10
N VAL A 58 12.84 6.02 15.33
CA VAL A 58 13.16 5.25 16.54
C VAL A 58 12.02 4.26 16.80
N GLY A 59 12.06 3.08 16.18
CA GLY A 59 11.04 2.03 16.38
C GLY A 59 10.80 1.14 15.16
N ASP A 60 9.66 0.44 15.17
CA ASP A 60 9.24 -0.46 14.10
C ASP A 60 8.50 0.28 12.97
N LEU A 61 8.70 -0.18 11.73
CA LEU A 61 8.02 0.37 10.56
C LEU A 61 6.55 -0.04 10.56
N ASP A 62 5.64 0.93 10.44
CA ASP A 62 4.23 0.69 10.19
C ASP A 62 3.98 0.33 8.71
N THR A 63 2.73 0.01 8.39
CA THR A 63 2.34 -0.39 7.02
C THR A 63 2.67 0.67 5.98
N PHE A 64 2.42 1.96 6.27
CA PHE A 64 2.62 3.04 5.30
C PHE A 64 4.10 3.21 4.95
N LYS A 65 4.98 3.12 5.95
CA LYS A 65 6.43 3.19 5.77
C LYS A 65 6.98 2.00 5.00
N MET A 66 6.48 0.78 5.23
CA MET A 66 6.90 -0.37 4.42
C MET A 66 6.31 -0.31 3.02
N ALA A 67 5.07 0.13 2.86
CA ALA A 67 4.43 0.29 1.56
C ALA A 67 5.19 1.32 0.70
N SER A 68 5.69 2.43 1.28
CA SER A 68 6.55 3.35 0.55
C SER A 68 7.88 2.72 0.13
N CYS A 69 8.49 1.89 0.97
CA CYS A 69 9.72 1.16 0.60
C CYS A 69 9.45 0.18 -0.54
N MET A 70 8.34 -0.56 -0.49
CA MET A 70 7.96 -1.50 -1.55
C MET A 70 7.67 -0.77 -2.86
N MET A 71 6.95 0.34 -2.80
CA MET A 71 6.66 1.19 -3.96
C MET A 71 7.94 1.64 -4.66
N VAL A 72 8.93 2.13 -3.90
CA VAL A 72 10.21 2.57 -4.47
C VAL A 72 10.98 1.38 -5.06
N ALA A 73 11.01 0.23 -4.37
CA ALA A 73 11.68 -0.97 -4.87
C ALA A 73 11.08 -1.48 -6.18
N VAL A 74 9.75 -1.59 -6.26
CA VAL A 74 9.04 -2.01 -7.48
C VAL A 74 9.32 -1.06 -8.63
N ASN A 75 9.24 0.26 -8.40
CA ASN A 75 9.47 1.25 -9.44
C ASN A 75 10.93 1.26 -9.94
N LYS A 76 11.90 0.96 -9.05
CA LYS A 76 13.33 0.94 -9.39
C LYS A 76 13.69 -0.24 -10.29
N HIS A 77 13.21 -1.43 -9.96
CA HIS A 77 13.54 -2.64 -10.73
C HIS A 77 12.65 -2.79 -11.96
N GLY A 78 11.37 -2.48 -11.83
CA GLY A 78 10.39 -2.56 -12.92
C GLY A 78 10.13 -3.99 -13.40
N PHE A 79 8.95 -4.21 -13.99
CA PHE A 79 8.61 -5.46 -14.66
C PHE A 79 8.64 -5.32 -16.19
N THR A 80 8.66 -4.09 -16.68
CA THR A 80 8.58 -3.74 -18.11
C THR A 80 9.57 -2.63 -18.45
N GLU A 81 9.75 -2.33 -19.73
CA GLU A 81 10.53 -1.16 -20.16
C GLU A 81 9.78 0.16 -19.95
N ASP A 82 8.45 0.11 -19.79
CA ASP A 82 7.61 1.28 -19.61
C ASP A 82 7.63 1.76 -18.15
N LYS A 83 8.25 2.92 -17.92
CA LYS A 83 8.34 3.56 -16.60
C LYS A 83 6.98 3.91 -16.01
N PHE A 84 5.99 4.27 -16.84
CA PHE A 84 4.65 4.58 -16.38
C PHE A 84 3.94 3.32 -15.87
N VAL A 85 4.05 2.21 -16.61
CA VAL A 85 3.48 0.92 -16.19
C VAL A 85 4.12 0.46 -14.88
N ASN A 86 5.46 0.53 -14.77
CA ASN A 86 6.17 0.16 -13.54
C ASN A 86 5.76 1.04 -12.34
N ALA A 87 5.62 2.34 -12.55
CA ALA A 87 5.13 3.25 -11.52
C ALA A 87 3.68 2.96 -11.12
N SER A 88 2.80 2.60 -12.07
CA SER A 88 1.43 2.16 -11.78
C SER A 88 1.40 0.91 -10.90
N ILE A 89 2.16 -0.13 -11.29
CA ILE A 89 2.31 -1.38 -10.52
C ILE A 89 2.83 -1.09 -9.12
N ALA A 90 3.82 -0.19 -8.99
CA ALA A 90 4.38 0.21 -7.70
C ALA A 90 3.32 0.84 -6.79
N VAL A 91 2.52 1.79 -7.30
CA VAL A 91 1.47 2.46 -6.52
C VAL A 91 0.36 1.48 -6.14
N ASP A 92 -0.07 0.62 -7.07
CA ASP A 92 -1.09 -0.40 -6.77
C ASP A 92 -0.60 -1.39 -5.72
N THR A 93 0.68 -1.78 -5.76
CA THR A 93 1.30 -2.63 -4.75
C THR A 93 1.25 -1.96 -3.37
N ALA A 94 1.58 -0.67 -3.31
CA ALA A 94 1.52 0.10 -2.07
C ALA A 94 0.09 0.22 -1.53
N TYR A 95 -0.87 0.53 -2.40
CA TYR A 95 -2.29 0.59 -2.04
C TYR A 95 -2.76 -0.74 -1.48
N LYS A 96 -2.45 -1.86 -2.15
CA LYS A 96 -2.82 -3.20 -1.68
C LYS A 96 -2.23 -3.55 -0.32
N MET A 97 -1.02 -3.06 -0.01
CA MET A 97 -0.47 -3.17 1.35
C MET A 97 -1.27 -2.35 2.36
N CYS A 98 -1.67 -1.13 1.99
CA CYS A 98 -2.42 -0.21 2.83
C CYS A 98 -3.91 -0.57 3.03
N GLU A 99 -4.47 -1.54 2.29
CA GLU A 99 -5.84 -2.04 2.52
C GLU A 99 -5.99 -2.81 3.83
N LYS A 100 -4.90 -3.38 4.36
CA LYS A 100 -4.87 -4.11 5.64
C LYS A 100 -3.79 -3.55 6.57
N PRO A 101 -3.88 -2.28 6.98
CA PRO A 101 -2.77 -1.62 7.61
C PRO A 101 -2.66 -1.96 9.09
N TYR A 102 -1.47 -1.71 9.62
CA TYR A 102 -1.16 -1.76 11.03
C TYR A 102 -0.20 -0.63 11.38
N THR A 103 -0.21 -0.25 12.66
CA THR A 103 0.71 0.73 13.25
C THR A 103 1.40 0.16 14.49
N ASN A 104 2.54 0.73 14.86
CA ASN A 104 3.29 0.34 16.06
C ASN A 104 3.14 1.45 17.11
N ILE A 105 2.54 1.14 18.25
CA ILE A 105 2.27 2.13 19.31
C ILE A 105 3.42 2.19 20.32
N LYS A 106 4.07 1.05 20.55
CA LYS A 106 5.27 0.92 21.37
C LYS A 106 6.17 -0.13 20.72
N LYS A 107 7.41 -0.21 21.16
CA LYS A 107 8.32 -1.30 20.81
C LYS A 107 7.60 -2.64 21.07
N ASP A 108 7.54 -3.49 20.05
CA ASP A 108 6.90 -4.81 20.08
C ASP A 108 5.36 -4.83 20.25
N ILE A 109 4.67 -3.68 20.14
CA ILE A 109 3.21 -3.61 20.16
C ILE A 109 2.68 -3.07 18.82
N THR A 110 2.23 -4.01 17.98
CA THR A 110 1.56 -3.75 16.71
C THR A 110 0.04 -3.80 16.86
N ILE A 111 -0.65 -2.78 16.36
CA ILE A 111 -2.11 -2.70 16.32
C ILE A 111 -2.58 -2.72 14.87
N LYS A 112 -3.50 -3.63 14.56
CA LYS A 112 -4.21 -3.65 13.27
C LYS A 112 -5.15 -2.46 13.20
N LEU A 113 -5.06 -1.73 12.11
CA LEU A 113 -6.00 -0.66 11.76
C LEU A 113 -7.18 -1.24 10.99
N GLU A 114 -8.19 -0.41 10.75
CA GLU A 114 -9.39 -0.86 10.05
C GLU A 114 -9.09 -1.19 8.58
N GLU A 115 -9.55 -2.34 8.11
CA GLU A 115 -9.39 -2.76 6.72
C GLU A 115 -10.26 -1.91 5.78
N VAL A 116 -9.71 -1.55 4.63
CA VAL A 116 -10.35 -0.70 3.62
C VAL A 116 -10.11 -1.32 2.25
N ASP A 117 -11.19 -1.49 1.48
CA ASP A 117 -11.09 -1.76 0.03
C ASP A 117 -11.17 -0.40 -0.68
N PHE A 118 -10.06 0.07 -1.23
CA PHE A 118 -10.02 1.40 -1.84
C PHE A 118 -10.91 1.47 -3.08
N LYS A 119 -10.92 0.44 -3.94
CA LYS A 119 -11.72 0.43 -5.17
C LYS A 119 -13.22 0.51 -4.82
N GLU A 120 -13.66 -0.21 -3.79
CA GLU A 120 -15.06 -0.17 -3.34
C GLU A 120 -15.42 1.16 -2.66
N VAL A 121 -14.54 1.72 -1.82
CA VAL A 121 -14.80 3.00 -1.13
C VAL A 121 -14.92 4.16 -2.12
N PHE A 122 -14.11 4.17 -3.17
CA PHE A 122 -14.09 5.24 -4.17
C PHE A 122 -14.89 4.92 -5.44
N LYS A 123 -15.72 3.86 -5.46
CA LYS A 123 -16.46 3.47 -6.67
C LYS A 123 -17.36 4.58 -7.25
N ASP A 124 -17.92 5.43 -6.40
CA ASP A 124 -18.76 6.57 -6.79
C ASP A 124 -17.95 7.87 -7.00
N ASP A 125 -16.64 7.83 -6.80
CA ASP A 125 -15.69 8.95 -6.89
C ASP A 125 -14.34 8.46 -7.47
N MET A 126 -14.42 7.70 -8.56
CA MET A 126 -13.26 7.06 -9.18
C MET A 126 -12.28 8.08 -9.76
N GLU A 127 -12.76 9.28 -10.12
CA GLU A 127 -11.91 10.39 -10.56
C GLU A 127 -10.91 10.77 -9.45
N PHE A 128 -11.38 10.96 -8.21
CA PHE A 128 -10.49 11.24 -7.07
C PHE A 128 -9.48 10.12 -6.82
N TYR A 129 -9.91 8.86 -6.93
CA TYR A 129 -9.02 7.70 -6.78
C TYR A 129 -7.90 7.73 -7.84
N GLN A 130 -8.26 7.95 -9.10
CA GLN A 130 -7.29 8.01 -10.20
C GLN A 130 -6.37 9.22 -10.09
N ASP A 131 -6.87 10.38 -9.68
CA ASP A 131 -6.06 11.58 -9.47
C ASP A 131 -5.02 11.37 -8.36
N SER A 132 -5.43 10.76 -7.25
CA SER A 132 -4.51 10.39 -6.15
C SER A 132 -3.41 9.44 -6.65
N LYS A 133 -3.79 8.40 -7.39
CA LYS A 133 -2.87 7.43 -7.99
C LYS A 133 -1.90 8.11 -8.96
N ASN A 134 -2.41 8.92 -9.89
CA ASN A 134 -1.63 9.62 -10.90
C ASN A 134 -0.60 10.61 -10.32
N ARG A 135 -0.92 11.25 -9.19
CA ARG A 135 0.04 12.11 -8.47
C ARG A 135 1.23 11.32 -7.95
N LEU A 136 1.00 10.14 -7.36
CA LEU A 136 2.07 9.26 -6.88
C LEU A 136 2.89 8.70 -8.05
N ILE A 137 2.23 8.27 -9.13
CA ILE A 137 2.91 7.82 -10.36
C ILE A 137 3.84 8.91 -10.91
N THR A 138 3.33 10.14 -11.06
CA THR A 138 4.12 11.27 -11.56
C THR A 138 5.31 11.55 -10.66
N SER A 139 5.11 11.54 -9.34
CA SER A 139 6.20 11.74 -8.37
C SER A 139 7.28 10.66 -8.48
N LEU A 140 6.90 9.40 -8.68
CA LEU A 140 7.84 8.27 -8.86
C LEU A 140 8.64 8.41 -10.15
N ILE A 141 7.99 8.76 -11.26
CA ILE A 141 8.65 8.92 -12.58
C ILE A 141 9.63 10.09 -12.55
N CYS A 142 9.25 11.22 -11.96
CA CYS A 142 10.09 12.40 -11.90
C CYS A 142 11.21 12.31 -10.85
N GLY A 143 11.18 11.31 -9.96
CA GLY A 143 12.16 11.17 -8.88
C GLY A 143 12.09 12.28 -7.83
N ASN A 144 10.96 13.00 -7.76
CA ASN A 144 10.81 14.21 -6.94
C ASN A 144 10.36 13.93 -5.49
N GLY A 145 10.04 12.67 -5.16
CA GLY A 145 9.53 12.30 -3.84
C GLY A 145 10.58 11.60 -2.98
N SER A 146 10.66 12.01 -1.70
CA SER A 146 11.41 11.28 -0.66
C SER A 146 10.56 10.14 -0.09
N SER A 147 11.18 9.13 0.52
CA SER A 147 10.47 8.07 1.26
C SER A 147 9.51 8.64 2.31
N LEU A 148 9.88 9.77 2.95
CA LEU A 148 9.03 10.51 3.88
C LEU A 148 7.75 11.02 3.22
N THR A 149 7.89 11.65 2.05
CA THR A 149 6.77 12.18 1.26
C THR A 149 5.80 11.06 0.87
N TYR A 150 6.32 9.90 0.47
CA TYR A 150 5.49 8.80 0.01
C TYR A 150 4.64 8.19 1.11
N PHE A 151 5.19 7.85 2.27
CA PHE A 151 4.37 7.21 3.31
C PHE A 151 3.31 8.17 3.88
N LEU A 152 3.61 9.47 3.98
CA LEU A 152 2.63 10.47 4.43
C LEU A 152 1.45 10.57 3.45
N ASN A 153 1.72 10.52 2.14
CA ASN A 153 0.65 10.50 1.13
C ASN A 153 -0.19 9.22 1.24
N LEU A 154 0.43 8.05 1.44
CA LEU A 154 -0.28 6.79 1.61
C LEU A 154 -1.16 6.79 2.88
N GLU A 155 -0.64 7.29 4.00
CA GLU A 155 -1.37 7.43 5.25
C GLU A 155 -2.55 8.41 5.12
N GLN A 156 -2.32 9.55 4.48
CA GLN A 156 -3.37 10.54 4.22
C GLN A 156 -4.47 9.96 3.33
N PHE A 157 -4.11 9.25 2.25
CA PHE A 157 -5.08 8.62 1.36
C PHE A 157 -5.92 7.57 2.09
N TYR A 158 -5.29 6.76 2.95
CA TYR A 158 -5.99 5.81 3.82
C TYR A 158 -6.99 6.51 4.75
N ASN A 159 -6.60 7.61 5.40
CA ASN A 159 -7.49 8.36 6.28
C ASN A 159 -8.70 8.94 5.53
N VAL A 160 -8.50 9.47 4.32
CA VAL A 160 -9.60 9.94 3.46
C VAL A 160 -10.55 8.79 3.11
N ALA A 161 -10.01 7.60 2.82
CA ALA A 161 -10.82 6.43 2.52
C ALA A 161 -11.65 5.98 3.73
N LEU A 162 -11.08 5.99 4.94
CA LEU A 162 -11.82 5.72 6.17
C LEU A 162 -12.96 6.72 6.38
N GLU A 163 -12.70 8.02 6.20
CA GLU A 163 -13.73 9.04 6.33
C GLU A 163 -14.90 8.81 5.37
N LYS A 164 -14.61 8.52 4.09
CA LYS A 164 -15.64 8.18 3.11
C LYS A 164 -16.41 6.91 3.50
N LYS A 165 -15.71 5.86 3.92
CA LYS A 165 -16.34 4.61 4.41
C LYS A 165 -17.34 4.89 5.53
N TYR A 166 -16.98 5.72 6.51
CA TYR A 166 -17.88 6.08 7.61
C TYR A 166 -19.04 6.99 7.17
N GLN A 167 -18.83 7.87 6.19
CA GLN A 167 -19.91 8.67 5.60
C GLN A 167 -20.97 7.78 4.94
N TYR A 168 -20.56 6.77 4.17
CA TYR A 168 -21.49 5.81 3.56
C TYR A 168 -22.28 5.03 4.61
N ILE A 169 -21.63 4.57 5.69
CA ILE A 169 -22.31 3.86 6.79
C ILE A 169 -23.37 4.77 7.42
N LYS A 170 -23.03 6.02 7.74
CA LYS A 170 -23.98 7.00 8.29
C LYS A 170 -25.17 7.21 7.34
N MET A 171 -24.92 7.41 6.05
CA MET A 171 -25.97 7.59 5.05
C MET A 171 -26.86 6.35 4.90
N ALA A 172 -26.28 5.15 4.91
CA ALA A 172 -27.02 3.89 4.82
C ALA A 172 -27.93 3.67 6.04
N VAL A 173 -27.44 3.96 7.25
CA VAL A 173 -28.23 3.91 8.49
C VAL A 173 -29.39 4.90 8.45
N CYS A 174 -29.16 6.13 7.98
CA CYS A 174 -30.22 7.13 7.81
C CYS A 174 -31.27 6.71 6.76
N LYS A 175 -30.85 6.15 5.61
CA LYS A 175 -31.77 5.63 4.59
C LYS A 175 -32.60 4.45 5.11
N LYS A 176 -32.00 3.53 5.87
CA LYS A 176 -32.71 2.38 6.47
C LYS A 176 -33.74 2.81 7.52
N ARG A 177 -33.43 3.80 8.36
CA ARG A 177 -34.38 4.39 9.33
C ARG A 177 -35.57 5.08 8.65
N ARG A 178 -35.39 5.67 7.46
CA ARG A 178 -36.48 6.28 6.69
C ARG A 178 -37.39 5.23 6.02
N LYS A 179 -36.87 4.05 5.66
CA LYS A 179 -37.65 2.97 5.04
C LYS A 179 -38.52 2.16 6.03
N ILE A 180 -38.27 2.24 7.34
CA ILE A 180 -39.05 1.52 8.38
C ILE A 180 -40.28 2.34 8.85
N LYS A 181 -40.47 3.57 8.32
CA LYS A 181 -41.53 4.49 8.76
C LYS A 181 -42.80 4.50 7.91
N TYR A 182 -43.01 3.53 7.03
CA TYR A 182 -44.24 3.40 6.24
C TYR A 182 -44.73 1.96 6.21
#